data_AF-A0AAN4YSE8-F1
#
_entry.id   AF-A0AAN4YSE8-F1
#
_cell.length_a   1.000
_cell.length_b   1.000
_cell.length_c   1.000
_cell.angle_alpha   90.00
_cell.angle_beta   90.00
_cell.angle_gamma   90.00
#
_symmetry.space_group_name_H-M   'P 1'
#
loop_
_entity.id
_entity.type
_entity.pdbx_description
1 polymer ?
#
loop_
_entity_poly.entity_id
_entity_poly.type
_entity_poly.pdbx_seq_one_letter_code
_entity_poly.pdbx_strand_id
1 'polypeptide(L)'
;MLESRFVANEAILAANVDSDVDGIIVYYPIFNNRQDQYLQQLVDVSKDVEGLSHRYIFNMYQNIRFLDPETKRQKCILPCTPLAIIKILEYLKVYNTILPYGNRLFGHTICVVNRSEVVGRPLAALLANDGACVYSVDVTGIQKFTRGEGIKKRRHEVHDLEGKTLKDVVPLCDVVISGVPGDKYKFDTSLLREGAVCLNFSSEKVRSCP
;
A
#
# COMPACT_ATOMS: atom_id res chain seq x y z
N MET A 1 3.98 21.46 -20.91
CA MET A 1 4.05 21.06 -19.48
C MET A 1 3.17 21.92 -18.59
N LEU A 2 3.25 23.27 -18.66
CA LEU A 2 2.32 24.18 -17.96
C LEU A 2 0.85 24.01 -18.41
N GLU A 3 0.65 23.84 -19.71
CA GLU A 3 -0.68 23.64 -20.33
C GLU A 3 -1.38 22.37 -19.80
N SER A 4 -0.67 21.23 -19.78
CA SER A 4 -1.18 19.96 -19.27
C SER A 4 -1.57 20.02 -17.79
N ARG A 5 -0.86 20.83 -16.98
CA ARG A 5 -1.19 21.07 -15.56
C ARG A 5 -2.47 21.89 -15.40
N PHE A 6 -2.61 22.94 -16.19
CA PHE A 6 -3.79 23.78 -16.15
C PHE A 6 -5.04 22.96 -16.51
N VAL A 7 -4.95 22.15 -17.57
CA VAL A 7 -6.06 21.29 -18.02
C VAL A 7 -6.46 20.25 -16.97
N ALA A 8 -5.50 19.54 -16.38
CA ALA A 8 -5.81 18.51 -15.38
C ALA A 8 -6.44 19.11 -14.11
N ASN A 9 -5.93 20.25 -13.65
CA ASN A 9 -6.47 20.93 -12.46
C ASN A 9 -7.90 21.41 -12.70
N GLU A 10 -8.13 22.14 -13.80
CA GLU A 10 -9.46 22.65 -14.14
C GLU A 10 -10.48 21.52 -14.33
N ALA A 11 -10.08 20.41 -14.96
CA ALA A 11 -10.95 19.24 -15.12
C ALA A 11 -11.35 18.62 -13.77
N ILE A 12 -10.42 18.50 -12.83
CA ILE A 12 -10.71 17.98 -11.48
C ILE A 12 -11.65 18.95 -10.75
N LEU A 13 -11.37 20.25 -10.78
CA LEU A 13 -12.20 21.26 -10.11
C LEU A 13 -13.62 21.32 -10.67
N ALA A 14 -13.78 21.23 -12.00
CA ALA A 14 -15.08 21.15 -12.64
C ALA A 14 -15.84 19.87 -12.24
N ALA A 15 -15.17 18.71 -12.27
CA ALA A 15 -15.78 17.43 -11.89
C ALA A 15 -16.17 17.37 -10.39
N ASN A 16 -15.45 18.07 -9.51
CA ASN A 16 -15.77 18.13 -8.10
C ASN A 16 -17.14 18.79 -7.85
N VAL A 17 -17.47 19.86 -8.59
CA VAL A 17 -18.73 20.61 -8.40
C VAL A 17 -19.89 20.09 -9.24
N ASP A 18 -19.63 19.23 -10.22
CA ASP A 18 -20.64 18.61 -11.07
C ASP A 18 -21.47 17.57 -10.29
N SER A 19 -22.78 17.77 -10.17
CA SER A 19 -23.67 16.85 -9.46
C SER A 19 -23.88 15.52 -10.18
N ASP A 20 -23.60 15.44 -11.48
CA ASP A 20 -23.74 14.22 -12.27
C ASP A 20 -22.48 13.32 -12.18
N VAL A 21 -21.42 13.80 -11.52
CA VAL A 21 -20.17 13.05 -11.28
C VAL A 21 -20.17 12.45 -9.87
N ASP A 22 -20.28 11.13 -9.78
CA ASP A 22 -20.24 10.40 -8.51
C ASP A 22 -18.83 10.10 -8.00
N GLY A 23 -17.84 10.04 -8.89
CA GLY A 23 -16.49 9.59 -8.55
C GLY A 23 -15.45 9.98 -9.59
N ILE A 24 -14.22 10.20 -9.14
CA ILE A 24 -13.10 10.68 -9.93
C ILE A 24 -11.91 9.73 -9.77
N ILE A 25 -11.34 9.30 -10.89
CA ILE A 25 -10.10 8.51 -10.98
C ILE A 25 -9.09 9.33 -11.77
N VAL A 26 -7.85 9.37 -11.29
CA VAL A 26 -6.77 10.09 -11.97
C VAL A 26 -5.64 9.12 -12.31
N TYR A 27 -5.31 9.00 -13.59
CA TYR A 27 -4.25 8.10 -14.04
C TYR A 27 -2.86 8.73 -13.86
N TYR A 28 -2.09 8.20 -12.90
CA TYR A 28 -0.71 8.61 -12.62
C TYR A 28 0.32 7.72 -13.34
N PRO A 29 1.57 8.21 -13.54
CA PRO A 29 2.04 9.57 -13.26
C PRO A 29 1.60 10.56 -14.35
N ILE A 30 1.25 11.79 -13.95
CA ILE A 30 0.95 12.88 -14.91
C ILE A 30 2.21 13.73 -15.10
N PHE A 31 2.84 14.15 -14.00
CA PHE A 31 4.06 14.95 -14.01
C PHE A 31 5.28 14.20 -13.46
N ASN A 32 5.09 13.03 -12.86
CA ASN A 32 6.14 12.19 -12.26
C ASN A 32 6.96 12.96 -11.20
N ASN A 33 6.29 13.84 -10.44
CA ASN A 33 6.90 14.61 -9.36
C ASN A 33 5.83 14.98 -8.30
N ARG A 34 6.18 15.85 -7.34
CA ARG A 34 5.28 16.26 -6.24
C ARG A 34 3.97 16.90 -6.69
N GLN A 35 3.86 17.34 -7.94
CA GLN A 35 2.60 17.86 -8.50
C GLN A 35 1.52 16.78 -8.58
N ASP A 36 1.88 15.51 -8.76
CA ASP A 36 0.91 14.41 -8.77
C ASP A 36 0.27 14.26 -7.38
N GLN A 37 1.05 14.42 -6.31
CA GLN A 37 0.53 14.46 -4.94
C GLN A 37 -0.40 15.65 -4.70
N TYR A 38 -0.10 16.81 -5.31
CA TYR A 38 -1.00 17.96 -5.26
C TYR A 38 -2.33 17.67 -5.97
N LEU A 39 -2.31 17.07 -7.15
CA LEU A 39 -3.53 16.66 -7.86
C LEU A 39 -4.37 15.65 -7.04
N GLN A 40 -3.73 14.72 -6.34
CA GLN A 40 -4.43 13.78 -5.43
C GLN A 40 -5.22 14.52 -4.35
N GLN A 41 -4.72 15.67 -3.87
CA GLN A 41 -5.41 16.46 -2.83
C GLN A 41 -6.47 17.42 -3.38
N LEU A 42 -6.56 17.57 -4.71
CA LEU A 42 -7.58 18.40 -5.34
C LEU A 42 -8.89 17.65 -5.55
N VAL A 43 -8.87 16.32 -5.66
CA VAL A 43 -10.08 15.51 -5.78
C VAL A 43 -10.89 15.63 -4.50
N ASP A 44 -12.20 15.92 -4.63
CA ASP A 44 -13.08 15.98 -3.47
C ASP A 44 -13.12 14.63 -2.75
N VAL A 45 -13.01 14.65 -1.42
CA VAL A 45 -12.94 13.43 -0.61
C VAL A 45 -14.16 12.53 -0.82
N SER A 46 -15.35 13.09 -1.07
CA SER A 46 -16.56 12.30 -1.31
C SER A 46 -16.60 11.63 -2.69
N LYS A 47 -15.75 12.08 -3.63
CA LYS A 47 -15.63 11.57 -5.00
C LYS A 47 -14.30 10.85 -5.27
N ASP A 48 -13.37 10.84 -4.32
CA ASP A 48 -12.10 10.11 -4.41
C ASP A 48 -12.33 8.60 -4.26
N VAL A 49 -12.50 7.90 -5.38
CA VAL A 49 -12.78 6.46 -5.38
C VAL A 49 -11.54 5.60 -5.12
N GLU A 50 -10.34 6.17 -5.31
CA GLU A 50 -9.07 5.45 -5.13
C GLU A 50 -8.54 5.57 -3.69
N GLY A 51 -9.05 6.52 -2.91
CA GLY A 51 -8.65 6.74 -1.52
C GLY A 51 -7.26 7.37 -1.37
N LEU A 52 -6.86 8.20 -2.33
CA LEU A 52 -5.53 8.82 -2.39
C LEU A 52 -5.45 10.16 -1.63
N SER A 53 -6.60 10.71 -1.23
CA SER A 53 -6.67 11.89 -0.37
C SER A 53 -5.93 11.66 0.94
N HIS A 54 -5.25 12.70 1.43
CA HIS A 54 -4.50 12.65 2.69
C HIS A 54 -5.39 12.20 3.85
N ARG A 55 -6.68 12.58 3.83
CA ARG A 55 -7.67 12.17 4.83
C ARG A 55 -7.77 10.64 4.97
N TYR A 56 -7.87 9.92 3.86
CA TYR A 56 -7.97 8.47 3.85
C TYR A 56 -6.67 7.79 4.24
N ILE A 57 -5.54 8.25 3.70
CA ILE A 57 -4.22 7.73 4.02
C ILE A 57 -3.89 7.93 5.50
N PHE A 58 -4.14 9.12 6.04
CA PHE A 58 -3.92 9.43 7.46
C PHE A 58 -4.76 8.52 8.37
N ASN A 59 -6.06 8.42 8.09
CA ASN A 59 -6.97 7.57 8.87
C ASN A 59 -6.56 6.09 8.82
N MET A 60 -6.10 5.62 7.67
CA MET A 60 -5.56 4.27 7.50
C MET A 60 -4.35 4.02 8.42
N TYR A 61 -3.37 4.94 8.46
CA TYR A 61 -2.22 4.81 9.36
C TYR A 61 -2.61 4.85 10.85
N GLN A 62 -3.64 5.62 11.21
CA GLN A 62 -4.17 5.68 12.58
C GLN A 62 -5.15 4.55 12.90
N ASN A 63 -5.39 3.63 11.98
CA ASN A 63 -6.35 2.54 12.13
C ASN A 63 -7.79 3.03 12.42
N ILE A 64 -8.15 4.22 11.90
CA ILE A 64 -9.49 4.81 11.98
C ILE A 64 -10.36 4.19 10.88
N ARG A 65 -11.50 3.61 11.27
CA ARG A 65 -12.36 2.82 10.37
C ARG A 65 -13.59 3.56 9.84
N PHE A 66 -13.95 4.67 10.47
CA PHE A 66 -15.13 5.46 10.11
C PHE A 66 -14.76 6.94 10.03
N LEU A 67 -15.27 7.63 9.02
CA LEU A 67 -15.15 9.09 8.91
C LEU A 67 -16.01 9.81 9.94
N ASP A 68 -17.07 9.13 10.39
CA ASP A 68 -18.06 9.56 11.37
C ASP A 68 -18.05 8.63 12.60
N PRO A 69 -17.11 8.79 13.55
CA PRO A 69 -16.93 7.84 14.66
C PRO A 69 -18.18 7.63 15.53
N GLU A 70 -19.02 8.65 15.64
CA GLU A 70 -20.24 8.66 16.45
C GLU A 70 -21.34 7.80 15.81
N THR A 71 -21.59 8.00 14.52
CA THR A 71 -22.70 7.36 13.78
C THR A 71 -22.29 6.08 13.05
N LYS A 72 -21.00 5.91 12.73
CA LYS A 72 -20.40 4.75 12.03
C LYS A 72 -21.11 4.37 10.73
N ARG A 73 -21.68 5.34 10.03
CA ARG A 73 -22.38 5.17 8.76
C ARG A 73 -21.44 5.26 7.57
N GLN A 74 -20.35 6.03 7.69
CA GLN A 74 -19.39 6.26 6.62
C GLN A 74 -18.06 5.58 6.93
N LYS A 75 -17.82 4.45 6.26
CA LYS A 75 -16.52 3.77 6.36
C LYS A 75 -15.44 4.65 5.76
N CYS A 76 -14.30 4.70 6.44
CA CYS A 76 -13.09 5.28 5.86
C CYS A 76 -12.57 4.29 4.80
N ILE A 77 -12.58 4.69 3.53
CA ILE A 77 -12.01 3.86 2.48
C ILE A 77 -10.50 3.75 2.65
N LEU A 78 -9.95 2.64 2.16
CA LEU A 78 -8.52 2.39 2.11
C LEU A 78 -8.05 2.59 0.67
N PRO A 79 -6.79 3.00 0.45
CA PRO A 79 -6.25 3.10 -0.89
C PRO A 79 -6.45 1.79 -1.67
N CYS A 80 -6.96 1.88 -2.90
CA CYS A 80 -7.46 0.74 -3.65
C CYS A 80 -6.37 -0.32 -3.92
N THR A 81 -5.13 0.08 -4.22
CA THR A 81 -4.03 -0.84 -4.54
C THR A 81 -3.58 -1.67 -3.32
N PRO A 82 -3.25 -1.08 -2.16
CA PRO A 82 -3.03 -1.85 -0.94
C PRO A 82 -4.21 -2.75 -0.57
N LEU A 83 -5.45 -2.25 -0.72
CA LEU A 83 -6.65 -3.02 -0.42
C LEU A 83 -6.81 -4.23 -1.35
N ALA A 84 -6.53 -4.07 -2.65
CA ALA A 84 -6.58 -5.16 -3.63
C ALA A 84 -5.58 -6.27 -3.29
N ILE A 85 -4.37 -5.90 -2.88
CA ILE A 85 -3.34 -6.87 -2.47
C ILE A 85 -3.81 -7.66 -1.24
N ILE A 86 -4.40 -7.00 -0.24
CA ILE A 86 -4.99 -7.68 0.92
C ILE A 86 -6.09 -8.64 0.48
N LYS A 87 -6.97 -8.22 -0.43
CA LYS A 87 -8.05 -9.07 -0.97
C LYS A 87 -7.52 -10.30 -1.70
N ILE A 88 -6.42 -10.15 -2.44
CA ILE A 88 -5.72 -11.28 -3.09
C ILE A 88 -5.16 -12.23 -2.03
N LEU A 89 -4.53 -11.73 -0.97
CA LEU A 89 -4.00 -12.56 0.13
C LEU A 89 -5.13 -13.29 0.91
N GLU A 90 -6.29 -12.64 1.10
CA GLU A 90 -7.49 -13.27 1.66
C GLU A 90 -8.00 -14.39 0.75
N TYR A 91 -8.03 -14.17 -0.57
CA TYR A 91 -8.42 -15.17 -1.54
C TYR A 91 -7.48 -16.39 -1.54
N LEU A 92 -6.17 -16.15 -1.49
CA LEU A 92 -5.11 -17.17 -1.43
C LEU A 92 -5.01 -17.88 -0.07
N LYS A 93 -5.87 -17.56 0.90
CA LYS A 93 -5.90 -18.18 2.25
C LYS A 93 -4.63 -17.96 3.07
N VAL A 94 -3.86 -16.91 2.76
CA VAL A 94 -2.76 -16.44 3.62
C VAL A 94 -3.33 -15.87 4.93
N TYR A 95 -4.48 -15.20 4.85
CA TYR A 95 -5.18 -14.73 6.06
C TYR A 95 -5.82 -15.89 6.80
N ASN A 96 -5.40 -16.11 8.05
CA ASN A 96 -5.99 -17.13 8.91
C ASN A 96 -7.32 -16.63 9.49
N THR A 97 -8.43 -17.16 8.98
CA THR A 97 -9.79 -16.77 9.38
C THR A 97 -10.20 -17.27 10.77
N ILE A 98 -9.43 -18.18 11.38
CA ILE A 98 -9.64 -18.64 12.76
C ILE A 98 -9.28 -17.53 13.75
N LEU A 99 -8.29 -16.70 13.39
CA LEU A 99 -7.84 -15.59 14.22
C LEU A 99 -8.81 -14.40 14.15
N PRO A 100 -8.93 -13.62 15.24
CA PRO A 100 -9.77 -12.43 15.26
C PRO A 100 -9.32 -11.40 14.22
N TYR A 101 -10.28 -10.59 13.76
CA TYR A 101 -10.02 -9.51 12.82
C TYR A 101 -8.92 -8.57 13.35
N GLY A 102 -7.99 -8.16 12.48
CA GLY A 102 -6.81 -7.37 12.84
C GLY A 102 -5.61 -8.16 13.36
N ASN A 103 -5.73 -9.49 13.53
CA ASN A 103 -4.61 -10.38 13.86
C ASN A 103 -4.50 -11.57 12.89
N ARG A 104 -5.19 -11.53 11.74
CA ARG A 104 -5.31 -12.66 10.81
C ARG A 104 -4.01 -13.00 10.09
N LEU A 105 -3.04 -12.09 10.07
CA LEU A 105 -1.70 -12.33 9.54
C LEU A 105 -0.67 -12.63 10.64
N PHE A 106 -1.10 -12.89 11.87
CA PHE A 106 -0.17 -13.24 12.94
C PHE A 106 0.63 -14.50 12.59
N GLY A 107 1.95 -14.41 12.78
CA GLY A 107 2.89 -15.49 12.45
C GLY A 107 3.43 -15.44 11.01
N HIS A 108 2.83 -14.64 10.13
CA HIS A 108 3.33 -14.43 8.77
C HIS A 108 4.43 -13.37 8.71
N THR A 109 5.39 -13.56 7.80
CA THR A 109 6.53 -12.68 7.59
C THR A 109 6.56 -12.23 6.13
N ILE A 110 6.30 -10.95 5.90
CA ILE A 110 6.04 -10.42 4.55
C ILE A 110 7.13 -9.46 4.13
N CYS A 111 7.69 -9.62 2.93
CA CYS A 111 8.59 -8.64 2.33
C CYS A 111 7.81 -7.76 1.35
N VAL A 112 7.90 -6.44 1.50
CA VAL A 112 7.37 -5.46 0.54
C VAL A 112 8.52 -4.71 -0.09
N VAL A 113 8.76 -4.97 -1.38
CA VAL A 113 9.80 -4.32 -2.20
C VAL A 113 9.22 -3.11 -2.91
N ASN A 114 8.94 -2.07 -2.13
CA ASN A 114 8.55 -0.71 -2.52
C ASN A 114 8.22 0.04 -1.22
N ARG A 115 8.73 1.26 -1.03
CA ARG A 115 8.37 2.13 0.12
C ARG A 115 7.83 3.51 -0.29
N SER A 116 7.22 3.60 -1.46
CA SER A 116 6.51 4.79 -1.91
C SER A 116 5.36 5.13 -0.95
N GLU A 117 5.12 6.44 -0.78
CA GLU A 117 4.00 6.95 0.02
C GLU A 117 2.63 6.64 -0.60
N VAL A 118 2.58 6.35 -1.91
CA VAL A 118 1.35 6.06 -2.64
C VAL A 118 0.84 4.64 -2.34
N VAL A 119 1.73 3.64 -2.35
CA VAL A 119 1.33 2.22 -2.22
C VAL A 119 2.20 1.45 -1.23
N GLY A 120 3.52 1.52 -1.36
CA GLY A 120 4.44 0.60 -0.67
C GLY A 120 4.39 0.72 0.85
N ARG A 121 4.54 1.93 1.37
CA ARG A 121 4.48 2.20 2.81
C ARG A 121 3.06 2.01 3.39
N PRO A 122 1.98 2.49 2.74
CA PRO A 122 0.60 2.15 3.12
C PRO A 122 0.33 0.65 3.25
N LEU A 123 0.78 -0.14 2.27
CA LEU A 123 0.62 -1.59 2.26
C LEU A 123 1.35 -2.24 3.44
N ALA A 124 2.61 -1.86 3.66
CA ALA A 124 3.39 -2.40 4.77
C ALA A 124 2.74 -2.11 6.13
N ALA A 125 2.21 -0.90 6.31
CA ALA A 125 1.48 -0.51 7.52
C ALA A 125 0.19 -1.31 7.72
N LEU A 126 -0.60 -1.54 6.67
CA LEU A 126 -1.84 -2.33 6.75
C LEU A 126 -1.57 -3.78 7.14
N LEU A 127 -0.61 -4.43 6.48
CA LEU A 127 -0.23 -5.81 6.75
C LEU A 127 0.31 -5.97 8.18
N ALA A 128 1.15 -5.04 8.64
CA ALA A 128 1.66 -5.04 10.01
C ALA A 128 0.54 -4.78 11.04
N ASN A 129 -0.42 -3.91 10.70
CA ASN A 129 -1.58 -3.64 11.55
C ASN A 129 -2.47 -4.90 11.72
N ASP A 130 -2.51 -5.76 10.70
CA ASP A 130 -3.21 -7.06 10.70
C ASP A 130 -2.43 -8.21 11.39
N GLY A 131 -1.26 -7.91 11.95
CA GLY A 131 -0.48 -8.82 12.79
C GLY A 131 0.78 -9.42 12.14
N ALA A 132 1.04 -9.12 10.87
CA ALA A 132 2.25 -9.59 10.19
C ALA A 132 3.51 -8.92 10.73
N CYS A 133 4.65 -9.61 10.58
CA CYS A 133 5.96 -8.97 10.58
C CYS A 133 6.30 -8.57 9.15
N VAL A 134 6.45 -7.27 8.87
CA VAL A 134 6.66 -6.80 7.49
C VAL A 134 8.03 -6.16 7.33
N TYR A 135 8.83 -6.65 6.38
CA TYR A 135 10.05 -6.01 5.93
C TYR A 135 9.74 -5.09 4.76
N SER A 136 9.80 -3.78 4.98
CA SER A 136 9.65 -2.77 3.94
C SER A 136 11.01 -2.39 3.38
N VAL A 137 11.21 -2.67 2.10
CA VAL A 137 12.48 -2.49 1.39
C VAL A 137 12.38 -1.28 0.48
N ASP A 138 13.42 -0.45 0.55
CA ASP A 138 13.63 0.72 -0.30
C ASP A 138 15.08 0.77 -0.75
N VAL A 139 15.38 1.62 -1.75
CA VAL A 139 16.75 1.89 -2.19
C VAL A 139 17.65 2.43 -1.07
N THR A 140 17.07 3.08 -0.06
CA THR A 140 17.80 3.65 1.08
C THR A 140 18.02 2.65 2.23
N GLY A 141 17.39 1.48 2.20
CA GLY A 141 17.54 0.45 3.24
C GLY A 141 16.25 -0.26 3.61
N ILE A 142 16.33 -1.14 4.62
CA ILE A 142 15.23 -2.00 5.06
C ILE A 142 14.69 -1.56 6.41
N GLN A 143 13.36 -1.55 6.51
CA GLN A 143 12.62 -1.26 7.74
C GLN A 143 11.74 -2.44 8.13
N LYS A 144 11.59 -2.67 9.44
CA LYS A 144 10.69 -3.66 10.01
C LYS A 144 9.45 -2.97 10.58
N PHE A 145 8.29 -3.30 10.03
CA PHE A 145 6.97 -2.88 10.49
C PHE A 145 6.34 -4.01 11.29
N THR A 146 5.95 -3.74 12.53
CA THR A 146 5.35 -4.76 13.42
C THR A 146 4.50 -4.12 14.52
N ARG A 147 3.52 -4.84 15.07
CA ARG A 147 2.79 -4.43 16.29
C ARG A 147 3.49 -4.85 17.60
N GLY A 148 4.76 -5.28 17.50
CA GLY A 148 5.57 -5.74 18.62
C GLY A 148 5.20 -7.14 19.11
N GLU A 149 5.96 -7.67 20.07
CA GLU A 149 5.71 -8.99 20.64
C GLU A 149 4.32 -9.05 21.32
N GLY A 150 3.54 -10.07 20.96
CA GLY A 150 2.19 -10.27 21.48
C GLY A 150 1.10 -9.34 20.93
N ILE A 151 1.38 -8.54 19.90
CA ILE A 151 0.38 -7.69 19.18
C ILE A 151 -0.38 -6.71 20.09
N LYS A 152 0.22 -6.31 21.22
CA LYS A 152 -0.48 -5.48 22.23
C LYS A 152 -0.65 -4.02 21.81
N LYS A 153 0.06 -3.56 20.77
CA LYS A 153 0.05 -2.16 20.34
C LYS A 153 -1.13 -1.85 19.42
N ARG A 154 -1.67 -0.64 19.52
CA ARG A 154 -2.80 -0.15 18.69
C ARG A 154 -2.42 0.13 17.24
N ARG A 155 -1.15 0.44 16.98
CA ARG A 155 -0.57 0.74 15.66
C ARG A 155 0.75 -0.01 15.48
N HIS A 156 1.14 -0.24 14.23
CA HIS A 156 2.48 -0.70 13.90
C HIS A 156 3.55 0.30 14.38
N GLU A 157 4.72 -0.24 14.68
CA GLU A 157 5.96 0.47 14.89
C GLU A 157 6.91 0.16 13.75
N VAL A 158 7.83 1.08 13.52
CA VAL A 158 8.83 0.99 12.46
C VAL A 158 10.21 0.98 13.12
N HIS A 159 11.01 -0.01 12.74
CA HIS A 159 12.40 -0.14 13.19
C HIS A 159 13.31 -0.20 11.96
N ASP A 160 14.33 0.64 11.91
CA ASP A 160 15.36 0.54 10.88
C ASP A 160 16.24 -0.69 11.12
N LEU A 161 16.58 -1.40 10.03
CA LEU A 161 17.47 -2.56 10.06
C LEU A 161 18.78 -2.21 9.36
N GLU A 162 19.65 -1.52 10.09
CA GLU A 162 20.94 -1.08 9.57
C GLU A 162 21.78 -2.27 9.07
N GLY A 163 22.36 -2.11 7.87
CA GLY A 163 23.23 -3.12 7.25
C GLY A 163 22.52 -4.37 6.72
N LYS A 164 21.19 -4.49 6.86
CA LYS A 164 20.43 -5.62 6.30
C LYS A 164 20.13 -5.42 4.82
N THR A 165 20.21 -6.52 4.08
CA THR A 165 19.95 -6.58 2.64
C THR A 165 18.79 -7.51 2.33
N LEU A 166 18.34 -7.51 1.07
CA LEU A 166 17.30 -8.44 0.60
C LEU A 166 17.66 -9.91 0.88
N LYS A 167 18.95 -10.27 0.77
CA LYS A 167 19.42 -11.64 1.01
C LYS A 167 19.24 -12.08 2.46
N ASP A 168 19.22 -11.14 3.40
CA ASP A 168 19.04 -11.44 4.82
C ASP A 168 17.57 -11.63 5.20
N VAL A 169 16.64 -10.98 4.49
CA VAL A 169 15.23 -10.91 4.89
C VAL A 169 14.30 -11.77 4.02
N VAL A 170 14.54 -11.85 2.71
CA VAL A 170 13.66 -12.57 1.78
C VAL A 170 13.56 -14.06 2.11
N PRO A 171 14.64 -14.79 2.47
CA PRO A 171 14.53 -16.20 2.83
C PRO A 171 13.67 -16.48 4.05
N LEU A 172 13.44 -15.47 4.90
CA LEU A 172 12.59 -15.58 6.09
C LEU A 172 11.11 -15.35 5.78
N CYS A 173 10.80 -14.82 4.60
CA CYS A 173 9.46 -14.38 4.24
C CYS A 173 8.67 -15.51 3.57
N ASP A 174 7.42 -15.69 3.99
CA ASP A 174 6.45 -16.57 3.34
C ASP A 174 5.59 -15.83 2.31
N VAL A 175 5.62 -14.50 2.32
CA VAL A 175 5.00 -13.66 1.27
C VAL A 175 6.00 -12.61 0.80
N VAL A 176 6.11 -12.43 -0.51
CA VAL A 176 6.92 -11.38 -1.14
C VAL A 176 6.05 -10.58 -2.09
N ILE A 177 6.03 -9.27 -1.89
CA ILE A 177 5.22 -8.33 -2.68
C ILE A 177 6.17 -7.30 -3.29
N SER A 178 6.25 -7.27 -4.61
CA SER A 178 7.08 -6.32 -5.35
C SER A 178 6.22 -5.26 -6.04
N GLY A 179 6.76 -4.05 -6.14
CA GLY A 179 6.15 -2.96 -6.90
C GLY A 179 7.18 -1.98 -7.43
N VAL A 180 8.40 -2.43 -7.70
CA VAL A 180 9.45 -1.56 -8.24
C VAL A 180 9.09 -1.19 -9.69
N PRO A 181 9.02 0.11 -10.02
CA PRO A 181 8.75 0.54 -11.40
C PRO A 181 9.99 0.32 -12.28
N GLY A 182 9.76 0.05 -13.57
CA GLY A 182 10.81 -0.06 -14.57
C GLY A 182 11.22 -1.49 -14.90
N ASP A 183 11.62 -1.68 -16.15
CA ASP A 183 12.05 -2.95 -16.74
C ASP A 183 13.44 -3.44 -16.29
N LYS A 184 14.21 -2.56 -15.66
CA LYS A 184 15.58 -2.85 -15.21
C LYS A 184 15.66 -3.63 -13.92
N TYR A 185 14.63 -3.54 -13.07
CA TYR A 185 14.63 -4.24 -11.80
C TYR A 185 14.19 -5.69 -11.99
N LYS A 186 15.05 -6.62 -11.57
CA LYS A 186 14.72 -8.05 -11.51
C LYS A 186 14.90 -8.53 -10.08
N PHE A 187 13.85 -9.12 -9.54
CA PHE A 187 13.90 -9.73 -8.23
C PHE A 187 14.67 -11.06 -8.32
N ASP A 188 15.65 -11.27 -7.44
CA ASP A 188 16.41 -12.51 -7.39
C ASP A 188 15.56 -13.64 -6.79
N THR A 189 15.00 -14.48 -7.67
CA THR A 189 14.12 -15.57 -7.28
C THR A 189 14.83 -16.67 -6.49
N SER A 190 16.16 -16.73 -6.52
CA SER A 190 16.92 -17.71 -5.72
C SER A 190 16.83 -17.45 -4.21
N LEU A 191 16.44 -16.23 -3.82
CA LEU A 191 16.23 -15.85 -2.43
C LEU A 191 14.88 -16.30 -1.87
N LEU A 192 13.94 -16.66 -2.75
CA LEU A 192 12.59 -17.02 -2.34
C LEU A 192 12.59 -18.34 -1.58
N ARG A 193 11.92 -18.35 -0.44
CA ARG A 193 11.60 -19.57 0.29
C ARG A 193 10.65 -20.44 -0.54
N GLU A 194 10.82 -21.76 -0.44
CA GLU A 194 9.89 -22.71 -1.06
C GLU A 194 8.46 -22.51 -0.53
N GLY A 195 7.49 -22.46 -1.46
CA GLY A 195 6.09 -22.22 -1.14
C GLY A 195 5.72 -20.76 -0.85
N ALA A 196 6.65 -19.80 -1.03
CA ALA A 196 6.34 -18.39 -0.79
C ALA A 196 5.32 -17.83 -1.80
N VAL A 197 4.35 -17.07 -1.30
CA VAL A 197 3.38 -16.36 -2.14
C VAL A 197 4.02 -15.09 -2.70
N CYS A 198 4.09 -14.99 -4.03
CA CYS A 198 4.71 -13.85 -4.71
C CYS A 198 3.67 -13.02 -5.45
N LEU A 199 3.60 -11.72 -5.15
CA LEU A 199 2.71 -10.76 -5.80
C LEU A 199 3.53 -9.62 -6.42
N ASN A 200 3.10 -9.15 -7.60
CA ASN A 200 3.67 -7.96 -8.23
C ASN A 200 2.55 -6.99 -8.59
N PHE A 201 2.69 -5.73 -8.17
CA PHE A 201 1.74 -4.66 -8.50
C PHE A 201 2.35 -3.56 -9.37
N SER A 202 3.60 -3.69 -9.81
CA SER A 202 4.14 -2.78 -10.82
C SER A 202 3.42 -2.99 -12.16
N SER A 203 3.18 -1.89 -12.86
CA SER A 203 2.58 -1.89 -14.21
C SER A 203 3.47 -2.54 -15.26
N GLU A 204 4.76 -2.67 -14.99
CA GLU A 204 5.74 -3.28 -15.88
C GLU A 204 6.11 -4.67 -15.39
N LYS A 205 5.60 -5.69 -16.09
CA LYS A 205 5.96 -7.09 -15.85
C LYS A 205 7.18 -7.43 -16.68
N VAL A 206 8.36 -7.42 -16.08
CA VAL A 206 9.55 -8.02 -16.70
C VAL A 206 9.36 -9.52 -16.67
N ARG A 207 9.13 -10.13 -17.84
CA ARG A 207 9.19 -11.59 -17.97
C ARG A 207 10.61 -12.04 -17.63
N SER A 208 10.79 -12.60 -16.44
CA SER A 208 11.95 -13.44 -16.15
C SER A 208 11.46 -14.82 -15.72
N CYS A 209 11.04 -15.60 -16.71
CA CYS A 209 11.28 -17.04 -16.71
C CYS A 209 11.91 -17.38 -18.06
N PRO A 210 13.03 -18.14 -18.10
CA PRO A 210 13.32 -18.97 -19.27
C PRO A 210 12.21 -20.00 -19.49
#